data_AF-A0A1P8RVH0-F1
#
_entry.id   AF-A0A1P8RVH0-F1
#
_cell.length_a   1.000
_cell.length_b   1.000
_cell.length_c   1.000
_cell.angle_alpha   90.00
_cell.angle_beta   90.00
_cell.angle_gamma   90.00
#
_symmetry.space_group_name_H-M   'P 1'
#
loop_
_entity.id
_entity.type
_entity.pdbx_description
1 polymer ?
#
loop_
_entity_poly.entity_id
_entity_poly.type
_entity_poly.pdbx_seq_one_letter_code
_entity_poly.pdbx_strand_id
1 'polypeptide(L)'
;MTKQILDNHFEVYTAPELGFYNPYSKSVYKYLSNTDHPAVEDLKKISPKFIQFTEELNNVNTILKKKEPKTVFKELMFQKANINKSEAKIIGAKFPFHFSFLSKFKRWYPNSKIIFLVRDPRAICSSEIIMKTKIKGSSKFPILKSDFVNRKTIMLYVLIQMIWYSIILKKYSNSNDAIIIKYENLLSNSEGEIKRLCNFLSIAYSDALLQIKVKGSSYNREQTKGISKHSVEKWKHNLKPDEKFLIKLCKPFYSKVYNDYFSS
;
A
#
# COMPACT_ATOMS: atom_id res chain seq x y z
N MET A 1 3.84 6.04 4.44
CA MET A 1 3.47 7.37 4.96
C MET A 1 2.06 7.38 5.56
N THR A 2 0.97 7.31 4.79
CA THR A 2 -0.41 7.36 5.37
C THR A 2 -0.65 6.33 6.48
N LYS A 3 -0.22 5.07 6.30
CA LYS A 3 -0.25 4.07 7.38
C LYS A 3 0.47 4.56 8.64
N GLN A 4 1.69 5.08 8.50
CA GLN A 4 2.53 5.50 9.64
C GLN A 4 1.92 6.70 10.37
N ILE A 5 1.20 7.57 9.66
CA ILE A 5 0.41 8.66 10.25
C ILE A 5 -0.72 8.07 11.09
N LEU A 6 -1.55 7.22 10.48
CA LEU A 6 -2.73 6.64 11.13
C LEU A 6 -2.36 5.70 12.29
N ASP A 7 -1.21 5.03 12.22
CA ASP A 7 -0.71 4.18 13.30
C ASP A 7 -0.50 4.96 14.61
N ASN A 8 -0.26 6.28 14.54
CA ASN A 8 -0.12 7.14 15.72
C ASN A 8 -1.46 7.57 16.34
N HIS A 9 -2.61 7.36 15.66
CA HIS A 9 -3.92 7.74 16.19
C HIS A 9 -4.50 6.63 17.06
N PHE A 10 -4.74 6.85 18.35
CA PHE A 10 -5.19 5.78 19.28
C PHE A 10 -6.45 5.01 18.83
N GLU A 11 -7.40 5.65 18.14
CA GLU A 11 -8.61 4.99 17.63
C GLU A 11 -8.45 4.27 16.26
N VAL A 12 -7.28 4.31 15.64
CA VAL A 12 -7.06 3.73 14.30
C VAL A 12 -5.98 2.67 14.33
N TYR A 13 -6.34 1.45 13.94
CA TYR A 13 -5.40 0.38 13.65
C TYR A 13 -5.27 0.19 12.14
N THR A 14 -4.05 0.24 11.61
CA THR A 14 -3.80 -0.08 10.20
C THR A 14 -2.87 -1.28 10.07
N ALA A 15 -3.41 -2.42 9.63
CA ALA A 15 -2.62 -3.63 9.40
C ALA A 15 -1.54 -3.42 8.33
N PRO A 16 -0.38 -4.09 8.45
CA PRO A 16 0.59 -4.21 7.37
C PRO A 16 0.05 -5.09 6.24
N GLU A 17 0.89 -5.34 5.23
CA GLU A 17 0.51 -6.14 4.08
C GLU A 17 0.25 -7.61 4.42
N LEU A 18 -1.03 -7.99 4.54
CA LEU A 18 -1.48 -9.34 4.90
C LEU A 18 -1.10 -10.45 3.89
N GLY A 19 -0.88 -10.12 2.62
CA GLY A 19 -0.64 -11.12 1.58
C GLY A 19 -1.83 -12.06 1.31
N PHE A 20 -3.06 -11.61 1.58
CA PHE A 20 -4.27 -12.43 1.46
C PHE A 20 -4.70 -12.71 0.01
N TYR A 21 -4.41 -11.80 -0.92
CA TYR A 21 -4.76 -11.96 -2.34
C TYR A 21 -3.57 -11.65 -3.25
N ASN A 22 -3.44 -12.46 -4.30
CA ASN A 22 -2.55 -12.23 -5.43
C ASN A 22 -3.29 -12.67 -6.70
N PRO A 23 -3.48 -11.79 -7.70
CA PRO A 23 -4.17 -12.16 -8.93
C PRO A 23 -3.37 -13.16 -9.77
N TYR A 24 -2.03 -13.07 -9.75
CA TYR A 24 -1.14 -13.80 -10.67
C TYR A 24 -0.66 -15.15 -10.14
N SER A 25 -0.86 -15.45 -8.86
CA SER A 25 -0.37 -16.70 -8.25
C SER A 25 -1.40 -17.32 -7.30
N LYS A 26 -1.02 -18.40 -6.62
CA LYS A 26 -1.73 -18.89 -5.42
C LYS A 26 -1.83 -17.74 -4.40
N SER A 27 -2.94 -17.72 -3.68
CA SER A 27 -3.20 -16.75 -2.60
C SER A 27 -4.17 -17.34 -1.59
N VAL A 28 -4.16 -16.79 -0.37
CA VAL A 28 -5.04 -17.24 0.72
C VAL A 28 -6.50 -17.19 0.29
N TYR A 29 -6.91 -16.12 -0.39
CA TYR A 29 -8.25 -15.99 -0.96
C TYR A 29 -8.62 -17.14 -1.90
N LYS A 30 -7.75 -17.48 -2.87
CA LYS A 30 -8.02 -18.56 -3.84
C LYS A 30 -8.04 -19.92 -3.15
N TYR A 31 -7.17 -20.14 -2.18
CA TYR A 31 -7.12 -21.36 -1.39
C TYR A 31 -8.41 -21.54 -0.58
N LEU A 32 -8.81 -20.53 0.20
CA LEU A 32 -10.07 -20.57 0.97
C LEU A 32 -11.31 -20.80 0.10
N SER A 33 -11.31 -20.24 -1.10
CA SER A 33 -12.44 -20.39 -2.03
C SER A 33 -12.56 -21.79 -2.63
N ASN A 34 -11.47 -22.58 -2.63
CA ASN A 34 -11.34 -23.83 -3.38
C ASN A 34 -10.95 -25.03 -2.50
N THR A 35 -10.99 -24.91 -1.16
CA THR A 35 -10.50 -25.96 -0.25
C THR A 35 -11.51 -26.26 0.83
N ASP A 36 -11.82 -27.54 1.01
CA ASP A 36 -12.87 -27.98 1.93
C ASP A 36 -12.45 -28.04 3.40
N HIS A 37 -11.17 -28.24 3.66
CA HIS A 37 -10.64 -28.28 5.02
C HIS A 37 -9.41 -27.38 5.12
N PRO A 38 -9.60 -26.04 5.09
CA PRO A 38 -8.48 -25.12 5.08
C PRO A 38 -7.72 -25.14 6.41
N ALA A 39 -6.40 -25.18 6.33
CA ALA A 39 -5.49 -25.21 7.47
C ALA A 39 -4.35 -24.20 7.32
N VAL A 40 -3.84 -23.68 8.45
CA VAL A 40 -2.75 -22.69 8.48
C VAL A 40 -1.45 -23.27 7.90
N GLU A 41 -1.21 -24.57 8.10
CA GLU A 41 -0.02 -25.27 7.63
C GLU A 41 0.13 -25.19 6.11
N ASP A 42 -0.97 -25.30 5.37
CA ASP A 42 -1.00 -25.20 3.91
C ASP A 42 -0.66 -23.78 3.42
N LEU A 43 -1.03 -22.77 4.22
CA LEU A 43 -0.82 -21.37 3.89
C LEU A 43 0.66 -20.96 3.95
N LYS A 44 1.52 -21.73 4.64
CA LYS A 44 2.98 -21.50 4.72
C LYS A 44 3.62 -21.43 3.33
N LYS A 45 3.18 -22.29 2.41
CA LYS A 45 3.68 -22.32 1.03
C LYS A 45 3.00 -21.29 0.11
N ILE A 46 1.90 -20.69 0.55
CA ILE A 46 1.07 -19.78 -0.26
C ILE A 46 1.44 -18.32 -0.01
N SER A 47 1.55 -17.93 1.26
CA SER A 47 1.80 -16.53 1.62
C SER A 47 2.56 -16.43 2.95
N PRO A 48 3.91 -16.31 2.91
CA PRO A 48 4.71 -16.10 4.10
C PRO A 48 4.28 -14.84 4.88
N LYS A 49 3.86 -13.78 4.18
CA LYS A 49 3.32 -12.56 4.79
C LYS A 49 2.04 -12.82 5.58
N PHE A 50 1.20 -13.75 5.11
CA PHE A 50 -0.02 -14.11 5.82
C PHE A 50 0.30 -14.87 7.11
N ILE A 51 1.23 -15.83 7.04
CA ILE A 51 1.67 -16.56 8.23
C ILE A 51 2.23 -15.59 9.27
N GLN A 52 3.15 -14.71 8.88
CA GLN A 52 3.72 -13.70 9.76
C GLN A 52 2.65 -12.81 10.41
N PHE A 53 1.60 -12.47 9.66
CA PHE A 53 0.49 -11.71 10.23
C PHE A 53 -0.28 -12.52 11.29
N THR A 54 -0.49 -13.81 11.05
CA THR A 54 -1.28 -14.71 11.90
C THR A 54 -0.53 -15.32 13.08
N GLU A 55 0.79 -15.17 13.19
CA GLU A 55 1.63 -15.82 14.22
C GLU A 55 1.15 -15.59 15.67
N GLU A 56 0.65 -14.39 15.98
CA GLU A 56 0.18 -14.01 17.32
C GLU A 56 -1.34 -14.22 17.51
N LEU A 57 -2.03 -14.76 16.50
CA LEU A 57 -3.48 -14.87 16.51
C LEU A 57 -3.93 -16.22 17.06
N ASN A 58 -5.01 -16.19 17.84
CA ASN A 58 -5.57 -17.38 18.46
C ASN A 58 -6.64 -18.00 17.57
N ASN A 59 -6.74 -19.34 17.58
CA ASN A 59 -7.78 -20.10 16.90
C ASN A 59 -7.84 -19.88 15.38
N VAL A 60 -6.71 -19.58 14.73
CA VAL A 60 -6.66 -19.29 13.28
C VAL A 60 -7.26 -20.43 12.46
N ASN A 61 -6.92 -21.70 12.75
CA ASN A 61 -7.51 -22.86 12.08
C ASN A 61 -9.04 -22.90 12.19
N THR A 62 -9.60 -22.54 13.35
CA THR A 62 -11.05 -22.45 13.55
C THR A 62 -11.67 -21.34 12.70
N ILE A 63 -10.98 -20.19 12.57
CA ILE A 63 -11.43 -19.10 11.70
C ILE A 63 -11.38 -19.55 10.23
N LEU A 64 -10.30 -20.17 9.77
CA LEU A 64 -10.15 -20.64 8.40
C LEU A 64 -11.26 -21.61 7.99
N LYS A 65 -11.69 -22.50 8.90
CA LYS A 65 -12.79 -23.46 8.68
C LYS A 65 -14.13 -22.81 8.34
N LYS A 66 -14.31 -21.51 8.59
CA LYS A 66 -15.52 -20.77 8.17
C LYS A 66 -15.66 -20.67 6.65
N LYS A 67 -14.59 -20.94 5.88
CA LYS A 67 -14.48 -20.94 4.40
C LYS A 67 -14.80 -19.62 3.70
N GLU A 68 -15.67 -18.77 4.25
CA GLU A 68 -16.05 -17.51 3.64
C GLU A 68 -14.89 -16.49 3.73
N PRO A 69 -14.24 -16.12 2.62
CA PRO A 69 -13.02 -15.31 2.68
C PRO A 69 -13.26 -13.92 3.28
N LYS A 70 -14.47 -13.37 3.14
CA LYS A 70 -14.88 -12.12 3.77
C LYS A 70 -14.83 -12.24 5.30
N THR A 71 -15.51 -13.24 5.86
CA THR A 71 -15.60 -13.48 7.31
C THR A 71 -14.24 -13.82 7.90
N VAL A 72 -13.46 -14.68 7.23
CA VAL A 72 -12.07 -14.97 7.63
C VAL A 72 -11.24 -13.70 7.69
N PHE A 73 -11.26 -12.89 6.62
CA PHE A 73 -10.51 -11.63 6.59
C PHE A 73 -10.94 -10.69 7.72
N LYS A 74 -12.26 -10.55 7.96
CA LYS A 74 -12.80 -9.70 9.02
C LYS A 74 -12.24 -10.11 10.38
N GLU A 75 -12.43 -11.37 10.77
CA GLU A 75 -12.08 -11.84 12.11
C GLU A 75 -10.59 -11.74 12.41
N LEU A 76 -9.74 -12.08 11.43
CA LEU A 76 -8.29 -11.95 11.58
C LEU A 76 -7.86 -10.49 11.77
N MET A 77 -8.49 -9.56 11.03
CA MET A 77 -8.23 -8.12 11.17
C MET A 77 -8.69 -7.58 12.53
N PHE A 78 -9.86 -8.02 13.03
CA PHE A 78 -10.37 -7.65 14.35
C PHE A 78 -9.48 -8.19 15.48
N GLN A 79 -9.08 -9.46 15.43
CA GLN A 79 -8.16 -10.01 16.44
C GLN A 79 -6.82 -9.29 16.45
N LYS A 80 -6.24 -9.02 15.27
CA LYS A 80 -4.96 -8.31 15.20
C LYS A 80 -5.07 -6.87 15.72
N ALA A 81 -6.18 -6.19 15.42
CA ALA A 81 -6.48 -4.87 15.98
C ALA A 81 -6.58 -4.93 17.50
N ASN A 82 -7.34 -5.88 18.06
CA ASN A 82 -7.51 -6.02 19.51
C ASN A 82 -6.17 -6.25 20.25
N ILE A 83 -5.27 -7.06 19.68
CA ILE A 83 -3.95 -7.33 20.27
C ILE A 83 -3.06 -6.09 20.24
N ASN A 84 -3.06 -5.34 19.13
CA ASN A 84 -2.12 -4.23 18.93
C ASN A 84 -2.67 -2.89 19.44
N LYS A 85 -3.99 -2.75 19.51
CA LYS A 85 -4.70 -1.50 19.71
C LYS A 85 -6.18 -1.75 20.05
N SER A 86 -6.45 -2.24 21.24
CA SER A 86 -7.79 -2.61 21.73
C SER A 86 -8.82 -1.47 21.65
N GLU A 87 -8.37 -0.21 21.71
CA GLU A 87 -9.23 0.99 21.59
C GLU A 87 -9.54 1.38 20.14
N ALA A 88 -9.03 0.63 19.15
CA ALA A 88 -9.23 0.96 17.75
C ALA A 88 -10.71 0.82 17.34
N LYS A 89 -11.30 1.94 16.93
CA LYS A 89 -12.65 2.01 16.34
C LYS A 89 -12.63 1.83 14.83
N ILE A 90 -11.52 2.21 14.20
CA ILE A 90 -11.32 2.07 12.75
C ILE A 90 -10.21 1.07 12.50
N ILE A 91 -10.53 0.04 11.73
CA ILE A 91 -9.59 -0.99 11.29
C ILE A 91 -9.37 -0.82 9.79
N GLY A 92 -8.15 -0.45 9.44
CA GLY A 92 -7.67 -0.35 8.07
C GLY A 92 -6.61 -1.40 7.75
N ALA A 93 -6.29 -1.54 6.48
CA ALA A 93 -5.11 -2.27 6.03
C ALA A 93 -4.38 -1.43 4.99
N LYS A 94 -3.04 -1.39 5.07
CA LYS A 94 -2.26 -0.96 3.90
C LYS A 94 -2.34 -2.09 2.90
N PHE A 95 -3.09 -1.91 1.82
CA PHE A 95 -3.40 -2.98 0.90
C PHE A 95 -2.16 -3.42 0.08
N PRO A 96 -1.69 -4.68 0.21
CA PRO A 96 -0.94 -5.39 -0.85
C PRO A 96 -1.90 -6.06 -1.83
N PHE A 97 -3.20 -5.91 -1.60
CA PHE A 97 -4.21 -6.37 -2.52
C PHE A 97 -4.01 -5.60 -3.79
N HIS A 98 -3.70 -6.34 -4.85
CA HIS A 98 -3.71 -5.77 -6.17
C HIS A 98 -5.01 -4.99 -6.38
N PHE A 99 -4.92 -3.81 -6.99
CA PHE A 99 -6.05 -2.90 -7.18
C PHE A 99 -7.29 -3.58 -7.79
N SER A 100 -7.10 -4.71 -8.51
CA SER A 100 -8.19 -5.56 -9.02
C SER A 100 -9.11 -6.14 -7.94
N PHE A 101 -8.61 -6.30 -6.71
CA PHE A 101 -9.41 -6.79 -5.58
C PHE A 101 -10.26 -5.68 -4.93
N LEU A 102 -9.96 -4.40 -5.17
CA LEU A 102 -10.64 -3.28 -4.52
C LEU A 102 -12.15 -3.29 -4.78
N SER A 103 -12.58 -3.59 -6.01
CA SER A 103 -14.00 -3.69 -6.34
C SER A 103 -14.69 -4.83 -5.57
N LYS A 104 -14.00 -5.96 -5.35
CA LYS A 104 -14.53 -7.06 -4.53
C LYS A 104 -14.57 -6.68 -3.06
N PHE A 105 -13.52 -6.00 -2.56
CA PHE A 105 -13.45 -5.51 -1.20
C PHE A 105 -14.59 -4.53 -0.88
N LYS A 106 -14.89 -3.59 -1.78
CA LYS A 106 -16.04 -2.68 -1.60
C LYS A 106 -17.39 -3.40 -1.59
N ARG A 107 -17.55 -4.50 -2.34
CA ARG A 107 -18.76 -5.35 -2.21
C ARG A 107 -18.84 -6.06 -0.86
N TRP A 108 -17.69 -6.49 -0.32
CA TRP A 108 -17.65 -7.11 1.01
C TRP A 108 -17.98 -6.11 2.12
N TYR A 109 -17.45 -4.90 2.02
CA TYR A 109 -17.60 -3.83 3.00
C TYR A 109 -18.04 -2.53 2.31
N PRO A 110 -19.33 -2.37 2.01
CA PRO A 110 -19.85 -1.20 1.29
C PRO A 110 -19.48 0.13 1.94
N ASN A 111 -19.48 0.18 3.28
CA ASN A 111 -19.17 1.40 4.05
C ASN A 111 -17.66 1.64 4.25
N SER A 112 -16.79 0.86 3.59
CA SER A 112 -15.33 1.04 3.73
C SER A 112 -14.85 2.29 2.99
N LYS A 113 -14.01 3.08 3.65
CA LYS A 113 -13.33 4.25 3.09
C LYS A 113 -12.03 3.85 2.40
N ILE A 114 -11.67 4.56 1.34
CA ILE A 114 -10.47 4.32 0.51
C ILE A 114 -9.59 5.55 0.56
N ILE A 115 -8.31 5.36 0.86
CA ILE A 115 -7.31 6.43 0.84
C ILE A 115 -6.33 6.16 -0.30
N PHE A 116 -6.40 6.98 -1.34
CA PHE A 116 -5.44 6.95 -2.44
C PHE A 116 -4.27 7.87 -2.11
N LEU A 117 -3.05 7.33 -2.15
CA LEU A 117 -1.82 8.10 -2.06
C LEU A 117 -1.21 8.23 -3.47
N VAL A 118 -1.29 9.42 -4.04
CA VAL A 118 -0.67 9.74 -5.34
C VAL A 118 0.69 10.38 -5.12
N ARG A 119 1.65 10.11 -6.01
CA ARG A 119 3.02 10.63 -5.95
C ARG A 119 3.54 10.84 -7.37
N ASP A 120 4.50 11.75 -7.54
CA ASP A 120 5.21 11.93 -8.81
C ASP A 120 5.71 10.58 -9.38
N PRO A 121 5.28 10.19 -10.61
CA PRO A 121 5.73 8.99 -11.30
C PRO A 121 7.25 8.82 -11.33
N ARG A 122 7.98 9.92 -11.51
CA ARG A 122 9.45 9.92 -11.59
C ARG A 122 10.07 9.55 -10.25
N ALA A 123 9.49 10.05 -9.16
CA ALA A 123 9.91 9.70 -7.81
C ALA A 123 9.60 8.23 -7.48
N ILE A 124 8.45 7.70 -7.94
CA ILE A 124 8.09 6.28 -7.78
C ILE A 124 9.09 5.39 -8.53
N CYS A 125 9.27 5.60 -9.83
CA CYS A 125 10.20 4.84 -10.66
C CYS A 125 11.63 4.88 -10.09
N SER A 126 12.11 6.07 -9.72
CA SER A 126 13.43 6.22 -9.12
C SER A 126 13.57 5.43 -7.81
N SER A 127 12.56 5.48 -6.94
CA SER A 127 12.59 4.74 -5.67
C SER A 127 12.61 3.24 -5.89
N GLU A 128 11.74 2.74 -6.77
CA GLU A 128 11.61 1.31 -7.05
C GLU A 128 12.85 0.72 -7.73
N ILE A 129 13.45 1.45 -8.67
CA ILE A 129 14.71 1.05 -9.31
C ILE A 129 15.80 0.93 -8.26
N ILE A 130 16.02 1.98 -7.45
CA ILE A 130 17.08 1.97 -6.43
C ILE A 130 16.90 0.84 -5.42
N MET A 131 15.67 0.65 -4.93
CA MET A 131 15.37 -0.41 -3.96
C MET A 131 15.68 -1.80 -4.53
N LYS A 132 15.23 -2.07 -5.76
CA LYS A 132 15.32 -3.40 -6.37
C LYS A 132 16.68 -3.71 -6.98
N THR A 133 17.49 -2.70 -7.34
CA THR A 133 18.84 -2.93 -7.87
C THR A 133 19.92 -2.88 -6.80
N LYS A 134 19.76 -2.08 -5.72
CA LYS A 134 20.78 -1.98 -4.66
C LYS A 134 20.63 -3.02 -3.55
N ILE A 135 19.41 -3.47 -3.25
CA ILE A 135 19.17 -4.43 -2.17
C ILE A 135 19.16 -5.85 -2.76
N LYS A 136 20.32 -6.53 -2.70
CA LYS A 136 20.46 -7.95 -3.06
C LYS A 136 19.42 -8.78 -2.29
N GLY A 137 18.61 -9.58 -3.01
CA GLY A 137 17.58 -10.45 -2.44
C GLY A 137 16.18 -9.85 -2.27
N SER A 138 15.95 -8.57 -2.65
CA SER A 138 14.64 -7.91 -2.51
C SER A 138 13.79 -7.90 -3.80
N SER A 139 14.35 -8.27 -4.94
CA SER A 139 13.65 -8.21 -6.22
C SER A 139 12.87 -9.50 -6.48
N LYS A 140 11.55 -9.37 -6.72
CA LYS A 140 10.74 -10.41 -7.37
C LYS A 140 11.12 -10.65 -8.84
N PHE A 141 12.03 -9.83 -9.37
CA PHE A 141 12.52 -9.94 -10.73
C PHE A 141 13.79 -10.80 -10.74
N PRO A 142 13.92 -11.74 -11.70
CA PRO A 142 15.19 -12.39 -11.93
C PRO A 142 16.20 -11.30 -12.27
N ILE A 143 17.17 -11.08 -11.38
CA ILE A 143 18.25 -10.12 -11.62
C ILE A 143 19.08 -10.71 -12.74
N LEU A 144 18.87 -10.22 -13.96
CA LEU A 144 19.73 -10.55 -15.08
C LEU A 144 21.10 -9.93 -14.83
N LYS A 145 22.15 -10.46 -15.48
CA LYS A 145 23.50 -9.88 -15.40
C LYS A 145 23.54 -8.41 -15.86
N SER A 146 22.59 -7.98 -16.67
CA SER A 146 22.51 -6.61 -17.20
C SER A 146 21.67 -5.68 -16.32
N ASP A 147 22.34 -4.70 -15.69
CA ASP A 147 21.68 -3.61 -14.97
C ASP A 147 20.69 -2.84 -15.87
N PHE A 148 21.06 -2.63 -17.14
CA PHE A 148 20.19 -1.95 -18.10
C PHE A 148 18.84 -2.67 -18.25
N VAL A 149 18.85 -4.00 -18.48
CA VAL A 149 17.62 -4.78 -18.65
C VAL A 149 16.79 -4.81 -17.37
N ASN A 150 17.44 -4.94 -16.20
CA ASN A 150 16.76 -4.92 -14.91
C ASN A 150 16.03 -3.60 -14.68
N ARG A 151 16.71 -2.47 -14.90
CA ARG A 151 16.13 -1.13 -14.74
C ARG A 151 14.93 -0.91 -15.67
N LYS A 152 15.03 -1.29 -16.94
CA LYS A 152 13.92 -1.19 -17.90
C LYS A 152 12.74 -2.07 -17.53
N THR A 153 13.00 -3.30 -17.11
CA THR A 153 11.96 -4.24 -16.66
C THR A 153 11.22 -3.69 -15.43
N ILE A 154 11.95 -3.20 -14.42
CA ILE A 154 11.36 -2.59 -13.22
C ILE A 154 10.53 -1.37 -13.61
N MET A 155 11.06 -0.49 -14.46
CA MET A 155 10.36 0.71 -14.88
C MET A 155 9.08 0.39 -15.66
N LEU A 156 9.12 -0.54 -16.61
CA LEU A 156 7.94 -0.97 -17.37
C LEU A 156 6.88 -1.55 -16.42
N TYR A 157 7.29 -2.39 -15.47
CA TYR A 157 6.38 -2.92 -14.46
C TYR A 157 5.72 -1.82 -13.63
N VAL A 158 6.50 -0.83 -13.15
CA VAL A 158 5.96 0.30 -12.38
C VAL A 158 4.98 1.12 -13.22
N LEU A 159 5.32 1.42 -14.48
CA LEU A 159 4.45 2.18 -15.37
C LEU A 159 3.13 1.46 -15.65
N ILE A 160 3.16 0.15 -15.88
CA ILE A 160 1.94 -0.67 -16.03
C ILE A 160 1.10 -0.57 -14.75
N GLN A 161 1.70 -0.77 -13.58
CA GLN A 161 1.00 -0.65 -12.29
C GLN A 161 0.37 0.75 -12.11
N MET A 162 1.05 1.80 -12.55
CA MET A 162 0.54 3.17 -12.50
C MET A 162 -0.66 3.40 -13.43
N ILE A 163 -0.67 2.82 -14.63
CA ILE A 163 -1.81 2.89 -15.55
C ILE A 163 -3.02 2.21 -14.92
N TRP A 164 -2.85 1.03 -14.35
CA TRP A 164 -3.97 0.37 -13.68
C TRP A 164 -4.45 1.12 -12.44
N TYR A 165 -3.51 1.67 -11.66
CA TYR A 165 -3.82 2.49 -10.51
C TYR A 165 -4.62 3.74 -10.92
N SER A 166 -4.28 4.39 -12.05
CA SER A 166 -5.03 5.55 -12.54
C SER A 166 -6.46 5.18 -12.93
N ILE A 167 -6.66 4.03 -13.61
CA ILE A 167 -8.00 3.55 -13.97
C ILE A 167 -8.88 3.36 -12.72
N ILE A 168 -8.32 2.74 -11.67
CA ILE A 168 -9.03 2.51 -10.42
C ILE A 168 -9.25 3.81 -9.64
N LEU A 169 -8.25 4.69 -9.59
CA LEU A 169 -8.37 6.02 -8.99
C LEU A 169 -9.53 6.78 -9.63
N LYS A 170 -9.62 6.81 -10.97
CA LYS A 170 -10.72 7.45 -11.71
C LYS A 170 -12.08 6.83 -11.39
N LYS A 171 -12.14 5.50 -11.25
CA LYS A 171 -13.38 4.80 -10.92
C LYS A 171 -13.97 5.26 -9.57
N TYR A 172 -13.11 5.60 -8.62
CA TYR A 172 -13.52 6.00 -7.26
C TYR A 172 -13.32 7.49 -6.96
N SER A 173 -12.86 8.30 -7.91
CA SER A 173 -12.51 9.71 -7.68
C SER A 173 -13.69 10.57 -7.25
N ASN A 174 -14.89 10.21 -7.73
CA ASN A 174 -16.14 10.92 -7.43
C ASN A 174 -16.93 10.24 -6.30
N SER A 175 -16.35 9.26 -5.62
CA SER A 175 -17.01 8.56 -4.51
C SER A 175 -16.77 9.31 -3.19
N ASN A 176 -17.85 9.53 -2.42
CA ASN A 176 -17.75 10.08 -1.07
C ASN A 176 -16.95 9.19 -0.10
N ASP A 177 -16.75 7.91 -0.45
CA ASP A 177 -15.97 6.95 0.33
C ASP A 177 -14.49 6.93 -0.08
N ALA A 178 -14.01 7.87 -0.90
CA ALA A 178 -12.64 7.93 -1.34
C ALA A 178 -12.02 9.31 -1.12
N ILE A 179 -10.78 9.34 -0.65
CA ILE A 179 -9.95 10.54 -0.57
C ILE A 179 -8.66 10.34 -1.34
N ILE A 180 -8.18 11.40 -1.98
CA ILE A 180 -6.92 11.43 -2.71
C ILE A 180 -5.96 12.37 -1.96
N ILE A 181 -4.86 11.80 -1.48
CA ILE A 181 -3.79 12.52 -0.79
C ILE A 181 -2.57 12.53 -1.70
N LYS A 182 -2.06 13.73 -1.99
CA LYS A 182 -0.82 13.92 -2.72
C LYS A 182 0.35 13.82 -1.76
N TYR A 183 1.29 12.92 -2.07
CA TYR A 183 2.48 12.71 -1.26
C TYR A 183 3.24 14.02 -1.08
N GLU A 184 3.40 14.81 -2.14
CA GLU A 184 4.12 16.09 -2.08
C GLU A 184 3.40 17.11 -1.16
N ASN A 185 2.07 17.20 -1.21
CA ASN A 185 1.30 18.05 -0.29
C ASN A 185 1.45 17.58 1.16
N LEU A 186 1.47 16.26 1.37
CA LEU A 186 1.69 15.69 2.70
C LEU A 186 3.08 16.02 3.26
N LEU A 187 4.06 16.36 2.41
CA LEU A 187 5.38 16.84 2.84
C LEU A 187 5.45 18.37 3.01
N SER A 188 4.74 19.14 2.19
CA SER A 188 4.78 20.60 2.21
C SER A 188 3.78 21.22 3.19
N ASN A 189 2.60 20.61 3.34
CA ASN A 189 1.49 21.02 4.21
C ASN A 189 0.94 19.80 4.98
N SER A 190 1.80 19.19 5.81
CA SER A 190 1.46 17.97 6.53
C SER A 190 0.26 18.13 7.45
N GLU A 191 0.19 19.22 8.22
CA GLU A 191 -0.91 19.47 9.16
C GLU A 191 -2.25 19.60 8.44
N GLY A 192 -2.33 20.41 7.38
CA GLY A 192 -3.56 20.58 6.61
C GLY A 192 -4.05 19.28 5.98
N GLU A 193 -3.15 18.50 5.37
CA GLU A 193 -3.50 17.20 4.77
C GLU A 193 -3.91 16.16 5.82
N ILE A 194 -3.30 16.16 7.00
CA ILE A 194 -3.67 15.26 8.10
C ILE A 194 -5.04 15.64 8.68
N LYS A 195 -5.32 16.94 8.90
CA LYS A 195 -6.66 17.39 9.33
C LYS A 195 -7.73 16.99 8.32
N ARG A 196 -7.46 17.15 7.02
CA ARG A 196 -8.35 16.69 5.94
C ARG A 196 -8.59 15.19 5.99
N LEU A 197 -7.54 14.39 6.25
CA LEU A 197 -7.66 12.94 6.43
C LEU A 197 -8.47 12.57 7.68
N CYS A 198 -8.26 13.24 8.81
CA CYS A 198 -9.03 13.02 10.04
C CYS A 198 -10.52 13.30 9.82
N ASN A 199 -10.85 14.44 9.20
CA ASN A 199 -12.23 14.80 8.86
C ASN A 199 -12.88 13.75 7.94
N PHE A 200 -12.15 13.30 6.91
CA PHE A 200 -12.63 12.25 6.03
C PHE A 200 -12.88 10.92 6.77
N LEU A 201 -12.02 10.56 7.73
CA LEU A 201 -12.20 9.35 8.55
C LEU A 201 -13.22 9.53 9.68
N SER A 202 -13.61 10.76 9.99
CA SER A 202 -14.46 11.13 11.12
C SER A 202 -13.82 10.79 12.47
N ILE A 203 -12.52 11.12 12.60
CA ILE A 203 -11.73 10.96 13.83
C ILE A 203 -11.18 12.31 14.28
N ALA A 204 -10.82 12.42 15.56
CA ALA A 204 -10.21 13.63 16.09
C ALA A 204 -8.82 13.87 15.47
N TYR A 205 -8.44 15.13 15.32
CA TYR A 205 -7.05 15.47 15.05
C TYR A 205 -6.23 15.41 16.34
N SER A 206 -4.99 14.93 16.25
CA SER A 206 -4.03 14.91 17.35
C SER A 206 -2.63 15.19 16.83
N ASP A 207 -1.84 15.97 17.57
CA ASP A 207 -0.45 16.27 17.22
C ASP A 207 0.44 15.03 17.13
N ALA A 208 0.04 13.93 17.78
CA ALA A 208 0.71 12.64 17.67
C ALA A 208 0.77 12.14 16.20
N LEU A 209 -0.19 12.53 15.36
CA LEU A 209 -0.23 12.20 13.93
C LEU A 209 0.94 12.80 13.14
N LEU A 210 1.50 13.92 13.60
CA LEU A 210 2.68 14.56 12.98
C LEU A 210 3.98 13.86 13.37
N GLN A 211 3.99 13.09 14.47
CA GLN A 211 5.17 12.40 15.00
C GLN A 211 5.46 11.09 14.24
N ILE A 212 5.64 11.19 12.93
CA ILE A 212 5.90 10.02 12.08
C ILE A 212 7.31 9.50 12.38
N LYS A 213 7.41 8.31 12.97
CA LYS A 213 8.63 7.53 12.93
C LYS A 213 8.82 7.07 11.48
N VAL A 214 9.76 7.68 10.76
CA VAL A 214 10.14 7.22 9.42
C VAL A 214 10.82 5.85 9.56
N LYS A 215 10.03 4.78 9.71
CA LYS A 215 10.47 3.43 9.32
C LYS A 215 10.58 3.45 7.81
N GLY A 216 11.71 3.95 7.31
CA GLY A 216 12.06 3.77 5.91
C GLY A 216 12.12 2.28 5.68
N SER A 217 11.38 1.77 4.70
CA SER A 217 11.50 0.38 4.23
C SER A 217 12.86 0.11 3.56
N SER A 218 13.93 0.84 3.91
CA SER A 218 15.28 0.74 3.34
C SER A 218 16.40 1.46 4.11
N TYR A 219 16.22 2.01 5.33
CA TYR A 219 17.35 2.63 6.04
C TYR A 219 17.30 2.38 7.54
N ASN A 220 18.19 1.50 8.03
CA ASN A 220 18.66 1.48 9.42
C ASN A 220 19.63 2.66 9.63
N ARG A 221 19.14 3.90 9.50
CA ARG A 221 19.84 5.09 9.98
C ARG A 221 18.87 5.97 10.73
N GLU A 222 19.44 6.63 11.72
CA GLU A 222 18.85 7.29 12.87
C GLU A 222 17.51 8.01 12.64
N GLN A 223 16.72 7.95 13.71
CA GLN A 223 15.43 8.58 13.89
C GLN A 223 15.50 10.08 13.63
N THR A 224 15.20 10.50 12.41
CA THR A 224 14.88 11.90 12.16
C THR A 224 13.40 12.11 12.50
N LYS A 225 13.15 12.91 13.53
CA LYS A 225 11.80 13.40 13.85
C LYS A 225 11.31 14.21 12.65
N GLY A 226 10.17 13.83 12.10
CA GLY A 226 9.48 14.61 11.07
C GLY A 226 9.56 14.06 9.65
N ILE A 227 8.84 14.74 8.77
CA ILE A 227 8.58 14.33 7.39
C ILE A 227 9.74 14.80 6.50
N SER A 228 10.65 13.90 6.13
CA SER A 228 11.85 14.26 5.36
C SER A 228 11.51 14.76 3.95
N LYS A 229 11.70 16.07 3.69
CA LYS A 229 11.51 16.71 2.36
C LYS A 229 12.51 16.22 1.30
N HIS A 230 13.62 15.63 1.71
CA HIS A 230 14.73 15.21 0.82
C HIS A 230 14.40 14.08 -0.18
N SER A 231 13.20 13.47 -0.15
CA SER A 231 12.85 12.35 -1.06
C SER A 231 12.24 12.78 -2.39
N VAL A 232 11.72 14.01 -2.52
CA VAL A 232 10.90 14.42 -3.68
C VAL A 232 11.72 14.52 -4.97
N GLU A 233 12.90 15.12 -4.91
CA GLU A 233 13.67 15.47 -6.12
C GLU A 233 14.80 14.49 -6.46
N LYS A 234 14.98 13.43 -5.66
CA LYS A 234 16.05 12.43 -5.87
C LYS A 234 16.04 11.82 -7.28
N TRP A 235 14.87 11.76 -7.92
CA TRP A 235 14.74 11.24 -9.28
C TRP A 235 15.52 12.06 -10.32
N LYS A 236 15.78 13.35 -10.08
CA LYS A 236 16.55 14.21 -11.00
C LYS A 236 17.95 13.65 -11.26
N HIS A 237 18.59 13.12 -10.21
CA HIS A 237 19.94 12.56 -10.26
C HIS A 237 19.97 11.04 -10.54
N ASN A 238 18.93 10.31 -10.15
CA ASN A 238 18.92 8.85 -10.22
C ASN A 238 18.36 8.28 -11.54
N LEU A 239 17.56 9.06 -12.26
CA LEU A 239 16.99 8.64 -13.55
C LEU A 239 17.88 9.11 -14.71
N LYS A 240 18.17 8.17 -15.62
CA LYS A 240 18.87 8.43 -16.88
C LYS A 240 17.96 9.16 -17.88
N PRO A 241 18.51 9.87 -18.89
CA PRO A 241 17.71 10.63 -19.87
C PRO A 241 16.65 9.78 -20.60
N ASP A 242 17.01 8.57 -21.01
CA ASP A 242 16.15 7.59 -21.66
C ASP A 242 15.02 7.08 -20.75
N GLU A 243 15.26 6.99 -19.44
CA GLU A 243 14.24 6.64 -18.45
C GLU A 243 13.26 7.79 -18.22
N LYS A 244 13.77 9.02 -18.12
CA LYS A 244 12.94 10.23 -18.08
C LYS A 244 12.06 10.34 -19.33
N PHE A 245 12.62 10.03 -20.49
CA PHE A 245 11.89 10.01 -21.76
C PHE A 245 10.79 8.95 -21.75
N LEU A 246 11.05 7.72 -21.31
CA LEU A 246 10.02 6.67 -21.25
C LEU A 246 8.87 7.06 -20.31
N ILE A 247 9.17 7.63 -19.14
CA ILE A 247 8.15 8.11 -18.21
C ILE A 247 7.31 9.21 -18.85
N LYS A 248 7.93 10.13 -19.60
CA LYS A 248 7.25 11.18 -20.36
C LYS A 248 6.35 10.60 -21.45
N LEU A 249 6.83 9.61 -22.20
CA LEU A 249 6.07 8.92 -23.25
C LEU A 249 4.82 8.23 -22.68
N CYS A 250 4.94 7.61 -21.50
CA CYS A 250 3.82 6.96 -20.83
C CYS A 250 2.88 7.94 -20.10
N LYS A 251 3.23 9.24 -20.02
CA LYS A 251 2.46 10.26 -19.30
C LYS A 251 0.97 10.25 -19.66
N PRO A 252 0.55 10.25 -20.94
CA PRO A 252 -0.87 10.31 -21.30
C PRO A 252 -1.72 9.18 -20.69
N PHE A 253 -1.14 8.01 -20.44
CA PHE A 253 -1.86 6.83 -19.96
C PHE A 253 -2.16 6.86 -18.45
N TYR A 254 -1.31 7.51 -17.66
CA TYR A 254 -1.55 7.68 -16.23
C TYR A 254 -1.97 9.11 -15.86
N SER A 255 -1.63 10.12 -16.67
CA SER A 255 -1.84 11.53 -16.35
C SER A 255 -3.23 12.04 -16.59
N LYS A 256 -4.10 11.33 -17.32
CA LYS A 256 -5.50 11.79 -17.48
C LYS A 256 -6.25 11.91 -16.14
N VAL A 257 -5.77 11.21 -15.11
CA VAL A 257 -6.29 11.30 -13.74
C VAL A 257 -5.41 12.19 -12.88
N TYR A 258 -4.10 12.21 -13.12
CA TYR A 258 -3.18 13.05 -12.35
C TYR A 258 -3.26 14.52 -12.78
N ASN A 259 -3.49 14.87 -14.04
CA ASN A 259 -3.56 16.27 -14.45
C ASN A 259 -4.73 17.00 -13.76
N ASP A 260 -5.86 16.33 -13.50
CA ASP A 260 -6.99 16.94 -12.77
C ASP A 260 -6.65 17.26 -11.30
N TYR A 261 -5.61 16.63 -10.71
CA TYR A 261 -5.16 16.84 -9.33
C TYR A 261 -3.74 17.46 -9.21
N PHE A 262 -3.02 17.59 -10.32
CA PHE A 262 -1.65 18.09 -10.40
C PHE A 262 -1.54 19.32 -11.32
N SER A 263 -2.66 19.83 -11.86
CA SER A 263 -2.72 21.15 -12.48
C SER A 263 -2.87 22.22 -11.40
N SER A 264 -1.72 22.63 -10.88
CA SER A 264 -1.46 23.94 -10.28
C SER A 264 0.01 24.24 -10.56
#